data_AF-A0A812KE66-F1
#
_entry.id   AF-A0A812KE66-F1
#
_cell.length_a   1.000
_cell.length_b   1.000
_cell.length_c   1.000
_cell.angle_alpha   90.00
_cell.angle_beta   90.00
_cell.angle_gamma   90.00
#
_symmetry.space_group_name_H-M   'P 1'
#
loop_
_entity.id
_entity.type
_entity.pdbx_description
1 polymer ?
#
loop_
_entity_poly.entity_id
_entity_poly.type
_entity_poly.pdbx_seq_one_letter_code
_entity_poly.pdbx_strand_id
1 'polypeptide(L)'
;MGFTVVDEDYEPSITSCTSTSTSWIVVSDSYCFMLDDIFKTRNHGVDLFIKGSALMKGSQVLAVDDETMLTVVQKPEVREATEVVDLRAGHAMLRVTLDHPVCVPDGHGEFCMTDACYIPAGALKEGDLVVLESGEPAPLTEVCRKQGVCDVLKIVFDQNMPIAVFSEPPSILSKGFKKKPVRRGGMCSRSRPAGDGQNSIPNTAGRLSD
;
A
#
# COMPACT_ATOMS: atom_id res chain seq x y z
N MET A 1 81.10 2.41 1.17
CA MET A 1 81.14 1.02 1.68
C MET A 1 80.43 1.04 3.02
N GLY A 2 79.36 0.32 3.32
CA GLY A 2 78.57 -0.71 2.66
C GLY A 2 77.37 -0.99 3.59
N PHE A 3 76.28 -1.50 3.02
CA PHE A 3 74.99 -1.78 3.64
C PHE A 3 75.04 -2.85 4.75
N THR A 4 74.06 -2.85 5.67
CA THR A 4 72.95 -3.84 5.74
C THR A 4 72.04 -3.51 6.93
N VAL A 5 70.78 -3.16 6.65
CA VAL A 5 69.68 -3.26 7.61
C VAL A 5 69.04 -4.62 7.37
N VAL A 6 68.94 -5.43 8.42
CA VAL A 6 68.23 -6.71 8.42
C VAL A 6 66.75 -6.43 8.70
N ASP A 7 65.91 -6.78 7.75
CA ASP A 7 64.47 -7.01 7.95
C ASP A 7 64.28 -8.31 8.73
N GLU A 8 63.51 -8.27 9.81
CA GLU A 8 63.05 -9.47 10.50
C GLU A 8 61.53 -9.34 10.72
N ASP A 9 60.80 -10.16 9.97
CA ASP A 9 59.35 -10.21 9.86
C ASP A 9 58.70 -10.60 11.19
N TYR A 10 57.90 -9.70 11.77
CA TYR A 10 56.91 -10.05 12.79
C TYR A 10 55.52 -9.72 12.25
N GLU A 11 54.86 -10.77 11.75
CA GLU A 11 53.45 -10.79 11.34
C GLU A 11 52.56 -11.17 12.54
N PRO A 12 51.87 -10.22 13.19
CA PRO A 12 50.64 -10.52 13.90
C PRO A 12 49.48 -10.40 12.93
N SER A 13 49.05 -11.56 12.42
CA SER A 13 47.77 -11.84 11.76
C SER A 13 46.68 -10.81 12.07
N ILE A 14 46.44 -9.91 11.10
CA ILE A 14 45.39 -8.91 11.18
C ILE A 14 44.06 -9.67 11.08
N THR A 15 43.44 -9.85 12.24
CA THR A 15 42.13 -10.45 12.35
C THR A 15 41.14 -9.56 11.60
N SER A 16 40.50 -10.14 10.58
CA SER A 16 39.43 -9.53 9.80
C SER A 16 38.33 -9.05 10.74
N CYS A 17 38.31 -7.75 11.02
CA CYS A 17 37.20 -7.10 11.68
C CYS A 17 36.14 -6.86 10.60
N THR A 18 35.18 -7.79 10.54
CA THR A 18 33.86 -7.58 9.95
C THR A 18 33.26 -6.32 10.56
N SER A 19 33.49 -5.19 9.91
CA SER A 19 32.75 -3.96 10.20
C SER A 19 31.39 -4.13 9.55
N THR A 20 30.53 -4.85 10.26
CA THR A 20 29.09 -4.84 10.07
C THR A 20 28.64 -3.41 10.37
N SER A 21 28.75 -2.53 9.37
CA SER A 21 28.29 -1.15 9.45
C SER A 21 26.77 -1.12 9.31
N THR A 22 26.06 -1.68 10.30
CA THR A 22 24.64 -1.42 10.49
C THR A 22 24.50 -0.05 11.13
N SER A 23 24.47 1.00 10.31
CA SER A 23 24.12 2.36 10.76
C SER A 23 23.22 3.05 9.73
N TRP A 24 22.01 2.51 9.57
CA TRP A 24 20.95 3.10 8.75
C TRP A 24 19.78 3.58 9.62
N ILE A 25 20.05 3.88 10.90
CA ILE A 25 19.12 4.59 11.76
C ILE A 25 19.14 6.07 11.34
N VAL A 26 18.57 6.35 10.18
CA VAL A 26 18.04 7.67 9.86
C VAL A 26 16.64 7.69 10.48
N VAL A 27 16.57 8.09 11.76
CA VAL A 27 15.31 8.44 12.43
C VAL A 27 14.85 9.80 11.90
N SER A 28 14.61 9.90 10.60
CA SER A 28 13.68 10.92 10.13
C SER A 28 12.31 10.40 10.53
N ASP A 29 11.69 11.03 11.52
CA ASP A 29 10.39 10.63 12.05
C ASP A 29 9.22 10.91 11.07
N SER A 30 9.52 11.09 9.80
CA SER A 30 8.69 11.77 8.79
C SER A 30 8.54 11.02 7.46
N TYR A 31 8.86 9.73 7.37
CA TYR A 31 8.53 8.89 6.19
C TYR A 31 7.15 8.24 6.34
N CYS A 32 6.10 9.06 6.36
CA CYS A 32 4.75 8.56 6.63
C CYS A 32 3.87 8.54 5.38
N PHE A 33 3.03 7.51 5.31
CA PHE A 33 1.97 7.29 4.33
C PHE A 33 0.64 7.86 4.86
N MET A 34 -0.37 8.01 4.03
CA MET A 34 -1.72 8.35 4.50
C MET A 34 -2.44 7.09 5.03
N LEU A 35 -3.46 7.28 5.88
CA LEU A 35 -4.24 6.14 6.41
C LEU A 35 -5.08 5.46 5.32
N ASP A 36 -5.54 6.24 4.34
CA ASP A 36 -6.37 5.80 3.21
C ASP A 36 -5.56 5.30 2.01
N ASP A 37 -4.23 5.38 2.07
CA ASP A 37 -3.35 4.80 1.06
C ASP A 37 -3.61 3.31 0.93
N ILE A 38 -3.56 2.83 -0.30
CA ILE A 38 -3.83 1.43 -0.63
C ILE A 38 -2.52 0.77 -1.02
N PHE A 39 -2.31 -0.43 -0.48
CA PHE A 39 -1.14 -1.26 -0.73
C PHE A 39 -1.56 -2.54 -1.43
N LYS A 40 -0.79 -2.93 -2.44
CA LYS A 40 -0.96 -4.20 -3.13
C LYS A 40 -0.39 -5.33 -2.27
N THR A 41 -1.10 -6.45 -2.22
CA THR A 41 -0.65 -7.70 -1.59
C THR A 41 -0.99 -8.86 -2.50
N ARG A 42 -0.40 -10.04 -2.27
CA ARG A 42 -0.62 -11.22 -3.09
C ARG A 42 -0.95 -12.41 -2.23
N ASN A 43 -2.08 -13.06 -2.51
CA ASN A 43 -2.48 -14.29 -1.85
C ASN A 43 -2.88 -15.34 -2.89
N HIS A 44 -2.24 -16.51 -2.87
CA HIS A 44 -2.46 -17.59 -3.83
C HIS A 44 -2.41 -17.16 -5.31
N GLY A 45 -1.52 -16.22 -5.65
CA GLY A 45 -1.37 -15.70 -7.01
C GLY A 45 -2.43 -14.68 -7.45
N VAL A 46 -3.31 -14.27 -6.54
CA VAL A 46 -4.28 -13.19 -6.77
C VAL A 46 -3.84 -11.95 -6.04
N ASP A 47 -3.81 -10.83 -6.76
CA ASP A 47 -3.52 -9.53 -6.20
C ASP A 47 -4.74 -9.00 -5.44
N LEU A 48 -4.52 -8.57 -4.20
CA LEU A 48 -5.50 -7.94 -3.34
C LEU A 48 -4.99 -6.56 -2.93
N PHE A 49 -5.91 -5.71 -2.50
CA PHE A 49 -5.62 -4.34 -2.12
C PHE A 49 -6.08 -4.10 -0.68
N ILE A 50 -5.18 -3.59 0.17
CA ILE A 50 -5.42 -3.35 1.59
C ILE A 50 -5.14 -1.88 1.90
N LYS A 51 -6.04 -1.21 2.62
CA LYS A 51 -5.83 0.15 3.09
C LYS A 51 -4.75 0.20 4.18
N GLY A 52 -3.98 1.27 4.26
CA GLY A 52 -2.94 1.49 5.27
C GLY A 52 -3.48 1.33 6.68
N SER A 53 -4.67 1.86 6.95
CA SER A 53 -5.36 1.72 8.24
C SER A 53 -5.69 0.28 8.65
N ALA A 54 -5.67 -0.66 7.71
CA ALA A 54 -5.92 -2.09 7.93
C ALA A 54 -4.64 -2.92 8.03
N LEU A 55 -3.45 -2.32 7.81
CA LEU A 55 -2.18 -3.01 8.00
C LEU A 55 -1.91 -3.26 9.49
N MET A 56 -1.37 -4.44 9.78
CA MET A 56 -0.95 -4.85 11.10
C MET A 56 0.42 -5.51 11.04
N LYS A 57 1.06 -5.71 12.20
CA LYS A 57 2.31 -6.49 12.26
C LYS A 57 2.07 -7.87 11.64
N GLY A 58 2.94 -8.26 10.71
CA GLY A 58 2.84 -9.50 9.95
C GLY A 58 2.04 -9.40 8.65
N SER A 59 1.38 -8.27 8.37
CA SER A 59 0.81 -8.01 7.04
C SER A 59 1.92 -8.02 5.99
N GLN A 60 1.60 -8.51 4.79
CA GLN A 60 2.53 -8.54 3.67
C GLN A 60 2.06 -7.61 2.55
N VAL A 61 2.98 -6.86 1.97
CA VAL A 61 2.74 -5.98 0.82
C VAL A 61 3.71 -6.34 -0.30
N LEU A 62 3.31 -6.13 -1.55
CA LEU A 62 4.13 -6.44 -2.71
C LEU A 62 5.05 -5.26 -3.03
N ALA A 63 6.34 -5.53 -3.26
CA ALA A 63 7.30 -4.55 -3.74
C ALA A 63 7.10 -4.22 -5.22
N VAL A 64 7.81 -3.21 -5.71
CA VAL A 64 7.71 -2.75 -7.11
C VAL A 64 8.18 -3.79 -8.15
N ASP A 65 8.99 -4.77 -7.73
CA ASP A 65 9.46 -5.85 -8.60
C ASP A 65 8.36 -6.86 -8.95
N ASP A 66 7.17 -6.71 -8.36
CA ASP A 66 6.02 -7.62 -8.48
C ASP A 66 6.35 -9.07 -8.06
N GLU A 67 7.42 -9.27 -7.30
CA GLU A 67 7.91 -10.59 -6.86
C GLU A 67 8.11 -10.64 -5.34
N THR A 68 8.74 -9.62 -4.76
CA THR A 68 9.13 -9.61 -3.35
C THR A 68 7.97 -9.18 -2.45
N MET A 69 7.63 -10.03 -1.47
CA MET A 69 6.67 -9.71 -0.43
C MET A 69 7.37 -9.11 0.80
N LEU A 70 7.11 -7.84 1.08
CA LEU A 70 7.61 -7.12 2.26
C LEU A 70 6.69 -7.35 3.46
N THR A 71 7.26 -7.67 4.61
CA THR A 71 6.50 -7.94 5.84
C THR A 71 6.55 -6.75 6.78
N VAL A 72 5.38 -6.32 7.26
CA VAL A 72 5.26 -5.27 8.28
C VAL A 72 5.81 -5.79 9.61
N VAL A 73 6.96 -5.27 10.06
CA VAL A 73 7.69 -5.83 11.23
C VAL A 73 7.15 -5.36 12.57
N GLN A 74 6.51 -4.19 12.61
CA GLN A 74 5.99 -3.55 13.81
C GLN A 74 4.54 -3.13 13.60
N LYS A 75 3.79 -2.93 14.68
CA LYS A 75 2.43 -2.39 14.55
C LYS A 75 2.55 -0.99 13.94
N PRO A 76 1.86 -0.68 12.82
CA PRO A 76 1.89 0.66 12.24
C PRO A 76 1.51 1.73 13.28
N GLU A 77 2.27 2.81 13.32
CA GLU A 77 2.11 3.91 14.28
C GLU A 77 1.40 5.06 13.58
N VAL A 78 0.27 5.50 14.15
CA VAL A 78 -0.45 6.69 13.67
C VAL A 78 0.21 7.91 14.29
N ARG A 79 0.53 8.90 13.46
CA ARG A 79 1.16 10.16 13.85
C ARG A 79 0.41 11.33 13.27
N GLU A 80 0.56 12.48 13.91
CA GLU A 80 0.02 13.73 13.42
C GLU A 80 1.07 14.43 12.54
N ALA A 81 0.67 14.87 11.35
CA ALA A 81 1.45 15.72 10.46
C ALA A 81 0.71 17.05 10.23
N THR A 82 1.46 18.15 10.12
CA THR A 82 0.92 19.49 9.88
C THR A 82 0.98 19.91 8.41
N GLU A 83 1.78 19.22 7.60
CA GLU A 83 1.97 19.50 6.19
C GLU A 83 2.11 18.20 5.40
N VAL A 84 1.42 18.15 4.27
CA VAL A 84 1.49 17.06 3.28
C VAL A 84 1.61 17.64 1.88
N VAL A 85 2.04 16.82 0.92
CA VAL A 85 2.10 17.18 -0.50
C VAL A 85 1.32 16.17 -1.33
N ASP A 86 0.50 16.68 -2.24
CA ASP A 86 -0.17 15.90 -3.28
C ASP A 86 0.68 15.98 -4.54
N LEU A 87 1.19 14.83 -4.99
CA LEU A 87 1.94 14.66 -6.23
C LEU A 87 1.05 13.97 -7.26
N ARG A 88 1.02 14.50 -8.48
CA ARG A 88 0.29 13.86 -9.60
C ARG A 88 1.16 13.72 -10.82
N ALA A 89 1.14 12.54 -11.42
CA ALA A 89 1.78 12.22 -12.68
C ALA A 89 0.79 11.40 -13.53
N GLY A 90 0.22 12.04 -14.56
CA GLY A 90 -0.82 11.42 -15.39
C GLY A 90 -2.08 11.06 -14.58
N HIS A 91 -2.36 9.77 -14.43
CA HIS A 91 -3.49 9.26 -13.64
C HIS A 91 -3.10 8.82 -12.22
N ALA A 92 -1.80 8.76 -11.92
CA ALA A 92 -1.32 8.41 -10.59
C ALA A 92 -1.35 9.64 -9.68
N MET A 93 -1.72 9.41 -8.42
CA MET A 93 -1.70 10.42 -7.36
C MET A 93 -1.11 9.81 -6.10
N LEU A 94 -0.18 10.53 -5.48
CA LEU A 94 0.45 10.16 -4.21
C LEU A 94 0.32 11.35 -3.26
N ARG A 95 -0.31 11.14 -2.10
CA ARG A 95 -0.33 12.12 -1.00
C ARG A 95 0.56 11.59 0.11
N VAL A 96 1.58 12.35 0.49
CA VAL A 96 2.53 11.93 1.53
C VAL A 96 3.07 13.13 2.31
N THR A 97 3.80 12.84 3.38
CA THR A 97 4.59 13.83 4.13
C THR A 97 5.75 14.39 3.29
N LEU A 98 6.24 15.59 3.62
CA LEU A 98 7.26 16.28 2.81
C LEU A 98 8.60 15.55 2.72
N ASP A 99 8.98 14.83 3.77
CA ASP A 99 10.24 14.09 3.79
C ASP A 99 10.13 12.70 3.18
N HIS A 100 8.92 12.29 2.76
CA HIS A 100 8.70 10.96 2.20
C HIS A 100 9.56 10.74 0.95
N PRO A 101 10.34 9.65 0.87
CA PRO A 101 11.21 9.40 -0.28
C PRO A 101 10.37 8.98 -1.49
N VAL A 102 10.52 9.69 -2.61
CA VAL A 102 9.85 9.39 -3.87
C VAL A 102 10.90 8.96 -4.89
N CYS A 103 10.64 7.85 -5.58
CA CYS A 103 11.56 7.34 -6.58
C CYS A 103 11.54 8.21 -7.85
N VAL A 104 12.72 8.63 -8.29
CA VAL A 104 12.97 9.38 -9.52
C VAL A 104 13.85 8.54 -10.44
N PRO A 105 13.77 8.70 -11.77
CA PRO A 105 14.66 8.00 -12.68
C PRO A 105 16.11 8.45 -12.48
N ASP A 106 17.04 7.58 -12.83
CA ASP A 106 18.48 7.88 -12.79
C ASP A 106 18.90 8.86 -13.91
N GLY A 107 20.21 9.15 -13.99
CA GLY A 107 20.75 10.04 -15.02
C GLY A 107 20.59 9.53 -16.46
N HIS A 108 20.23 8.27 -16.66
CA HIS A 108 19.92 7.67 -17.95
C HIS A 108 18.41 7.64 -18.25
N GLY A 109 17.57 8.05 -17.29
CA GLY A 109 16.13 8.02 -17.42
C GLY A 109 15.52 6.66 -17.04
N GLU A 110 16.27 5.77 -16.39
CA GLU A 110 15.83 4.42 -16.03
C GLU A 110 15.49 4.32 -14.54
N PHE A 111 14.64 3.34 -14.19
CA PHE A 111 14.36 3.02 -12.79
C PHE A 111 15.59 2.38 -12.14
N CYS A 112 16.02 2.95 -11.03
CA CYS A 112 17.16 2.45 -10.27
C CYS A 112 16.83 2.39 -8.78
N MET A 113 17.19 1.29 -8.12
CA MET A 113 16.90 1.05 -6.71
C MET A 113 17.94 1.64 -5.75
N THR A 114 18.85 2.49 -6.24
CA THR A 114 19.89 3.11 -5.41
C THR A 114 19.35 4.32 -4.65
N ASP A 115 19.92 4.62 -3.47
CA ASP A 115 19.50 5.75 -2.63
C ASP A 115 19.60 7.11 -3.36
N ALA A 116 20.45 7.23 -4.38
CA ALA A 116 20.57 8.43 -5.21
C ALA A 116 19.32 8.72 -6.06
N CYS A 117 18.44 7.73 -6.23
CA CYS A 117 17.23 7.80 -7.02
C CYS A 117 15.99 8.07 -6.17
N TYR A 118 16.17 8.58 -4.94
CA TYR A 118 15.09 9.00 -4.07
C TYR A 118 15.23 10.47 -3.70
N ILE A 119 14.16 11.23 -3.95
CA ILE A 119 14.07 12.65 -3.60
C ILE A 119 12.92 12.82 -2.60
N PRO A 120 13.08 13.63 -1.53
CA PRO A 120 11.98 13.96 -0.64
C PRO A 120 10.80 14.58 -1.42
N ALA A 121 9.58 14.13 -1.13
CA ALA A 121 8.37 14.55 -1.82
C ALA A 121 8.20 16.09 -1.83
N GLY A 122 8.59 16.77 -0.76
CA GLY A 122 8.54 18.21 -0.63
C GLY A 122 9.54 18.96 -1.51
N ALA A 123 10.61 18.32 -1.98
CA ALA A 123 11.61 18.93 -2.85
C ALA A 123 11.23 18.89 -4.34
N LEU A 124 10.27 18.03 -4.71
CA LEU A 124 9.78 17.87 -6.08
C LEU A 124 8.98 19.08 -6.56
N LYS A 125 9.02 19.31 -7.88
CA LYS A 125 8.34 20.39 -8.58
C LYS A 125 7.59 19.85 -9.80
N GLU A 126 6.64 20.63 -10.30
CA GLU A 126 6.00 20.34 -11.58
C GLU A 126 7.04 20.26 -12.69
N GLY A 127 6.92 19.23 -13.53
CA GLY A 127 7.89 18.89 -14.58
C GLY A 127 8.99 17.92 -14.16
N ASP A 128 9.25 17.72 -12.85
CA ASP A 128 10.21 16.71 -12.40
C ASP A 128 9.70 15.31 -12.76
N LEU A 129 10.60 14.41 -13.13
CA LEU A 129 10.26 13.02 -13.46
C LEU A 129 10.19 12.17 -12.20
N VAL A 130 9.13 11.36 -12.10
CA VAL A 130 8.96 10.32 -11.09
C VAL A 130 8.72 8.97 -11.76
N VAL A 131 8.99 7.88 -11.06
CA VAL A 131 8.75 6.53 -11.60
C VAL A 131 7.37 6.04 -11.19
N LEU A 132 6.56 5.64 -12.17
CA LEU A 132 5.24 5.04 -11.95
C LEU A 132 5.36 3.56 -11.55
N GLU A 133 4.26 2.94 -11.09
CA GLU A 133 4.22 1.49 -10.80
C GLU A 133 4.67 0.65 -12.01
N SER A 134 4.38 1.08 -13.24
CA SER A 134 4.80 0.40 -14.47
C SER A 134 6.32 0.39 -14.69
N GLY A 135 7.09 1.10 -13.86
CA GLY A 135 8.52 1.35 -14.06
C GLY A 135 8.81 2.47 -15.06
N GLU A 136 7.79 3.05 -15.69
CA GLU A 136 7.96 4.12 -16.66
C GLU A 136 8.13 5.49 -15.98
N PRO A 137 9.09 6.32 -16.43
CA PRO A 137 9.20 7.71 -15.97
C PRO A 137 8.03 8.56 -16.47
N ALA A 138 7.46 9.39 -15.60
CA ALA A 138 6.43 10.34 -15.94
C ALA A 138 6.67 11.71 -15.27
N PRO A 139 6.41 12.83 -15.96
CA PRO A 139 6.55 14.15 -15.37
C PRO A 139 5.40 14.42 -14.38
N LEU A 140 5.73 15.10 -13.28
CA LEU A 140 4.75 15.63 -12.36
C LEU A 140 3.94 16.75 -13.04
N THR A 141 2.63 16.55 -13.13
CA THR A 141 1.69 17.51 -13.70
C THR A 141 1.14 18.49 -12.67
N GLU A 142 1.14 18.11 -11.39
CA GLU A 142 0.65 18.95 -10.28
C GLU A 142 1.44 18.60 -9.01
N VAL A 143 1.91 19.63 -8.30
CA VAL A 143 2.52 19.50 -6.97
C VAL A 143 1.84 20.48 -6.02
N CYS A 144 0.97 19.97 -5.15
CA CYS A 144 0.14 20.80 -4.28
C CYS A 144 0.47 20.54 -2.80
N ARG A 145 1.17 21.49 -2.17
CA ARG A 145 1.42 21.45 -0.73
C ARG A 145 0.17 21.88 0.04
N LYS A 146 -0.19 21.11 1.05
CA LYS A 146 -1.35 21.35 1.91
C LYS A 146 -0.90 21.48 3.34
N GLN A 147 -1.24 22.62 3.94
CA GLN A 147 -1.11 22.83 5.38
C GLN A 147 -2.40 22.41 6.06
N GLY A 148 -2.28 21.69 7.16
CA GLY A 148 -3.39 21.17 7.91
C GLY A 148 -2.98 19.97 8.74
N VAL A 149 -3.58 19.85 9.93
CA VAL A 149 -3.38 18.70 10.79
C VAL A 149 -4.06 17.48 10.16
N CYS A 150 -3.30 16.43 9.90
CA CYS A 150 -3.81 15.15 9.43
C CYS A 150 -3.06 13.97 10.05
N ASP A 151 -3.78 12.87 10.23
CA ASP A 151 -3.17 11.62 10.66
C ASP A 151 -2.44 10.97 9.49
N VAL A 152 -1.23 10.48 9.76
CA VAL A 152 -0.36 9.75 8.84
C VAL A 152 0.13 8.46 9.51
N LEU A 153 0.60 7.51 8.71
CA LEU A 153 0.96 6.18 9.13
C LEU A 153 2.46 5.93 8.92
N LYS A 154 3.18 5.66 10.01
CA LYS A 154 4.56 5.17 9.97
C LYS A 154 4.53 3.65 9.91
N ILE A 155 4.99 3.11 8.78
CA ILE A 155 5.09 1.67 8.54
C ILE A 155 6.56 1.29 8.45
N VAL A 156 6.94 0.18 9.08
CA VAL A 156 8.30 -0.37 9.00
C VAL A 156 8.21 -1.74 8.38
N PHE A 157 8.91 -1.93 7.26
CA PHE A 157 9.04 -3.21 6.57
C PHE A 157 10.34 -3.92 6.97
N ASP A 158 10.43 -5.21 6.69
CA ASP A 158 11.62 -6.03 6.92
C ASP A 158 12.75 -5.74 5.92
N GLN A 159 12.42 -5.26 4.73
CA GLN A 159 13.36 -4.82 3.71
C GLN A 159 13.04 -3.40 3.24
N ASN A 160 14.09 -2.65 2.87
CA ASN A 160 13.96 -1.30 2.35
C ASN A 160 13.82 -1.33 0.83
N MET A 161 12.67 -1.81 0.34
CA MET A 161 12.34 -1.81 -1.08
C MET A 161 11.17 -0.87 -1.37
N PRO A 162 11.16 -0.20 -2.53
CA PRO A 162 10.06 0.64 -2.96
C PRO A 162 8.80 -0.19 -3.15
N ILE A 163 7.68 0.41 -2.74
CA ILE A 163 6.35 -0.16 -2.84
C ILE A 163 5.47 0.77 -3.67
N ALA A 164 4.60 0.19 -4.48
CA ALA A 164 3.57 0.95 -5.16
C ALA A 164 2.48 1.33 -4.16
N VAL A 165 2.24 2.64 -4.01
CA VAL A 165 1.19 3.19 -3.16
C VAL A 165 0.14 3.82 -4.04
N PHE A 166 -1.11 3.43 -3.82
CA PHE A 166 -2.24 3.92 -4.59
C PHE A 166 -3.12 4.81 -3.72
N SER A 167 -3.51 5.96 -4.26
CA SER A 167 -4.67 6.68 -3.74
C SER A 167 -5.96 5.95 -4.11
N GLU A 168 -7.01 6.11 -3.30
CA GLU A 168 -8.34 5.59 -3.64
C GLU A 168 -8.79 6.10 -5.02
N PRO A 169 -9.02 5.20 -6.00
CA PRO A 169 -9.34 5.61 -7.36
C PRO A 169 -10.71 6.32 -7.40
N PRO A 170 -10.93 7.26 -8.32
CA PRO A 170 -12.24 7.87 -8.52
C PRO A 170 -13.29 6.78 -8.80
N SER A 171 -14.33 6.74 -7.97
CA SER A 171 -15.36 5.69 -8.02
C SER A 171 -16.63 6.16 -8.72
N ILE A 172 -17.30 5.23 -9.41
CA ILE A 172 -18.60 5.46 -10.04
C ILE A 172 -19.70 4.95 -9.11
N LEU A 173 -20.74 5.77 -8.89
CA LEU A 173 -21.89 5.40 -8.07
C LEU A 173 -22.69 4.26 -8.71
N SER A 174 -23.01 3.24 -7.92
CA SER A 174 -23.90 2.15 -8.32
C SER A 174 -25.12 2.05 -7.39
N LYS A 175 -26.18 1.36 -7.83
CA LYS A 175 -27.38 1.13 -7.03
C LYS A 175 -27.37 -0.28 -6.46
N GLY A 176 -27.57 -0.39 -5.15
CA GLY A 176 -27.82 -1.66 -4.47
C GLY A 176 -29.21 -2.24 -4.75
N PHE A 177 -29.40 -3.49 -4.34
CA PHE A 177 -30.68 -4.18 -4.51
C PHE A 177 -31.78 -3.53 -3.67
N LYS A 178 -32.88 -3.11 -4.32
CA LYS A 178 -34.09 -2.70 -3.61
C LYS A 178 -34.86 -3.94 -3.16
N LYS A 179 -34.86 -4.22 -1.85
CA LYS A 179 -35.73 -5.27 -1.29
C LYS A 179 -37.17 -4.92 -1.64
N LYS A 180 -37.86 -5.82 -2.35
CA LYS A 180 -39.28 -5.65 -2.66
C LYS A 180 -40.06 -5.54 -1.34
N PRO A 181 -40.99 -4.59 -1.20
CA PRO A 181 -41.88 -4.54 -0.04
C PRO A 181 -42.62 -5.88 0.04
N VAL A 182 -42.42 -6.61 1.15
CA VAL A 182 -43.22 -7.80 1.43
C VAL A 182 -44.62 -7.29 1.74
N ARG A 183 -45.52 -7.31 0.76
CA ARG A 183 -46.96 -7.16 1.00
C ARG A 183 -47.39 -8.38 1.82
N ARG A 184 -47.38 -8.26 3.16
CA ARG A 184 -48.21 -9.13 4.00
C ARG A 184 -49.64 -8.88 3.54
N GLY A 185 -50.21 -9.85 2.82
CA GLY A 185 -51.61 -9.81 2.43
C GLY A 185 -52.41 -9.50 3.68
N GLY A 186 -53.09 -8.35 3.69
CA GLY A 186 -54.07 -8.05 4.71
C GLY A 186 -55.08 -9.19 4.68
N MET A 187 -55.13 -9.96 5.76
CA MET A 187 -56.26 -10.80 6.07
C MET A 187 -57.50 -9.92 5.98
N CYS A 188 -58.21 -10.01 4.86
CA CYS A 188 -59.62 -9.67 4.83
C CYS A 188 -60.29 -10.68 5.75
N SER A 189 -60.40 -10.32 7.03
CA SER A 189 -61.43 -10.85 7.92
C SER A 189 -62.78 -10.46 7.31
N ARG A 190 -63.29 -11.28 6.40
CA ARG A 190 -64.70 -11.31 6.07
C ARG A 190 -65.28 -12.58 6.63
N SER A 191 -66.04 -12.36 7.69
CA SER A 191 -66.94 -13.26 8.38
C SER A 191 -67.74 -14.13 7.40
N ARG A 192 -67.76 -15.43 7.71
CA ARG A 192 -68.58 -16.56 7.21
C ARG A 192 -70.06 -16.21 6.89
N PRO A 193 -70.79 -16.97 6.04
CA PRO A 193 -71.14 -18.37 6.37
C PRO A 193 -71.25 -19.40 5.21
N ALA A 194 -71.13 -20.67 5.64
CA ALA A 194 -71.69 -21.91 5.09
C ALA A 194 -71.80 -22.06 3.56
N GLY A 195 -70.93 -22.91 2.99
CA GLY A 195 -71.08 -23.43 1.64
C GLY A 195 -70.17 -24.63 1.45
N ASP A 196 -70.78 -25.81 1.50
CA ASP A 196 -70.19 -27.13 1.24
C ASP A 196 -69.54 -27.14 -0.16
N GLY A 197 -68.27 -27.55 -0.27
CA GLY A 197 -67.58 -27.45 -1.56
C GLY A 197 -66.07 -27.68 -1.55
N GLN A 198 -65.70 -28.97 -1.53
CA GLN A 198 -64.49 -29.53 -2.16
C GLN A 198 -63.12 -28.99 -1.75
N ASN A 199 -62.47 -29.74 -0.85
CA ASN A 199 -61.03 -29.65 -0.59
C ASN A 199 -60.24 -30.08 -1.83
N SER A 200 -59.61 -29.13 -2.52
CA SER A 200 -58.56 -29.42 -3.51
C SER A 200 -57.19 -29.18 -2.85
N ILE A 201 -56.51 -30.26 -2.48
CA ILE A 201 -55.11 -30.24 -2.03
C ILE A 201 -54.23 -30.32 -3.28
N PRO A 202 -53.36 -29.33 -3.57
CA PRO A 202 -52.35 -29.52 -4.59
C PRO A 202 -51.26 -30.45 -4.03
N ASN A 203 -51.11 -31.60 -4.69
CA ASN A 203 -50.05 -32.55 -4.42
C ASN A 203 -48.74 -32.03 -5.00
N THR A 204 -47.72 -31.79 -4.18
CA THR A 204 -46.35 -31.50 -4.65
C THR A 204 -45.40 -32.45 -3.95
N ALA A 205 -45.22 -33.63 -4.55
CA ALA A 205 -44.23 -34.60 -4.16
C ALA A 205 -42.83 -34.09 -4.54
N GLY A 206 -41.99 -33.81 -3.53
CA GLY A 206 -40.56 -33.62 -3.73
C GLY A 206 -39.89 -34.98 -3.91
N ARG A 207 -39.38 -35.26 -5.10
CA ARG A 207 -38.41 -36.34 -5.31
C ARG A 207 -37.03 -35.83 -4.87
N LEU A 208 -36.49 -36.37 -3.78
CA LEU A 208 -35.04 -36.52 -3.64
C LEU A 208 -34.64 -37.80 -4.38
N SER A 209 -33.59 -37.71 -5.18
CA SER A 209 -32.85 -38.86 -5.69
C SER A 209 -31.41 -38.63 -5.23
N ASP A 210 -30.88 -39.63 -4.53
CA ASP A 210 -29.46 -39.74 -4.18
C ASP A 210 -28.61 -40.01 -5.43
#